data_AF-A0A4Y1Q1Z5-F1
#
_entry.id   AF-A0A4Y1Q1Z5-F1
#
_cell.length_a   1.000
_cell.length_b   1.000
_cell.length_c   1.000
_cell.angle_alpha   90.00
_cell.angle_beta   90.00
_cell.angle_gamma   90.00
#
_symmetry.space_group_name_H-M   'P 1'
#
loop_
_entity.id
_entity.type
_entity.pdbx_description
1 polymer ?
#
loop_
_entity_poly.entity_id
_entity_poly.type
_entity_poly.pdbx_seq_one_letter_code
_entity_poly.pdbx_strand_id
1 'polypeptide(L)'
;IFITDDPDASILISTLPGQRRWGVNQLERFLTPLVQKGLSSVIIFGVPLKCEKDANGSPADDPEGPVIQAVQKIRSLFPELYIAC
;
A
#
# COMPACT_ATOMS: atom_id res chain seq x y z
N ILE A 1 3.36 -0.03 5.39
CA ILE A 1 3.25 -0.91 4.20
C ILE A 1 3.64 -0.10 2.97
N PHE A 2 4.46 -0.67 2.08
CA PHE A 2 4.92 0.01 0.85
C PHE A 2 4.06 -0.45 -0.33
N ILE A 3 3.42 0.49 -1.04
CA ILE A 3 2.49 0.19 -2.13
C ILE A 3 3.02 0.75 -3.45
N THR A 4 2.90 -0.01 -4.54
CA THR A 4 3.35 0.41 -5.89
C THR A 4 2.19 0.50 -6.87
N ASP A 5 2.43 1.15 -8.01
CA ASP A 5 1.45 1.27 -9.11
C ASP A 5 1.27 -0.01 -9.95
N ASP A 6 2.06 -1.05 -9.71
CA ASP A 6 1.81 -2.37 -10.27
C ASP A 6 0.85 -3.12 -9.32
N PRO A 7 -0.41 -3.35 -9.71
CA PRO A 7 -1.44 -3.89 -8.83
C PRO A 7 -1.15 -5.32 -8.36
N ASP A 8 -0.31 -6.07 -9.08
CA ASP A 8 0.03 -7.47 -8.76
C ASP A 8 1.43 -7.62 -8.15
N ALA A 9 2.15 -6.52 -7.92
CA ALA A 9 3.54 -6.54 -7.46
C ALA A 9 3.75 -7.26 -6.12
N SER A 10 4.86 -7.97 -6.04
CA SER A 10 5.44 -8.49 -4.80
C SER A 10 6.97 -8.42 -4.87
N ILE A 11 7.51 -7.21 -4.74
CA ILE A 11 8.92 -6.92 -5.02
C ILE A 11 9.70 -6.82 -3.71
N LEU A 12 10.75 -7.63 -3.54
CA LEU A 12 11.61 -7.56 -2.36
C LEU A 12 12.36 -6.21 -2.29
N ILE A 13 12.46 -5.67 -1.09
CA ILE A 13 13.30 -4.50 -0.81
C ILE A 13 14.65 -5.03 -0.33
N SER A 14 15.68 -4.95 -1.17
CA SER A 14 17.01 -5.55 -0.89
C SER A 14 17.65 -5.05 0.41
N THR A 15 17.44 -3.78 0.75
CA THR A 15 17.95 -3.14 1.98
C THR A 15 17.10 -3.41 3.22
N LEU A 16 15.92 -4.02 3.07
CA LEU A 16 15.02 -4.38 4.17
C LEU A 16 14.63 -5.86 4.06
N PRO A 17 15.48 -6.78 4.58
CA PRO A 17 15.24 -8.21 4.50
C PRO A 17 13.85 -8.60 5.02
N GLY A 18 13.12 -9.42 4.24
CA GLY A 18 11.76 -9.85 4.55
C GLY A 18 10.67 -8.83 4.20
N GLN A 19 11.02 -7.60 3.80
CA GLN A 19 10.06 -6.58 3.39
C GLN A 19 9.88 -6.53 1.87
N ARG A 20 8.66 -6.18 1.47
CA ARG A 20 8.24 -6.11 0.07
C ARG A 20 7.49 -4.82 -0.21
N ARG A 21 7.57 -4.37 -1.46
CA ARG A 21 6.60 -3.46 -2.06
C ARG A 21 5.47 -4.29 -2.66
N TRP A 22 4.25 -3.90 -2.35
CA TRP A 22 3.05 -4.66 -2.70
C TRP A 22 2.22 -3.90 -3.73
N GLY A 23 1.60 -4.66 -4.63
CA GLY A 23 0.48 -4.20 -5.41
C GLY A 23 -0.83 -4.32 -4.64
N VAL A 24 -1.83 -3.52 -5.04
CA VAL A 24 -3.12 -3.42 -4.37
C VAL A 24 -3.88 -4.77 -4.34
N ASN A 25 -3.73 -5.60 -5.38
CA ASN A 25 -4.36 -6.93 -5.45
C ASN A 25 -3.76 -7.94 -4.46
N GLN A 26 -2.53 -7.71 -4.00
CA GLN A 26 -1.86 -8.60 -3.04
C GLN A 26 -2.21 -8.28 -1.58
N LEU A 27 -2.86 -7.13 -1.32
CA LEU A 27 -3.11 -6.63 0.04
C LEU A 27 -4.00 -7.55 0.87
N GLU A 28 -5.03 -8.15 0.26
CA GLU A 28 -5.92 -9.06 0.98
C GLU A 28 -5.16 -10.28 1.51
N ARG A 29 -4.39 -10.93 0.63
CA ARG A 29 -3.57 -12.10 1.00
C ARG A 29 -2.52 -11.74 2.06
N PHE A 30 -1.91 -10.57 1.95
CA PHE A 30 -0.85 -10.12 2.85
C PHE A 30 -1.39 -9.75 4.24
N LEU A 31 -2.48 -8.97 4.30
CA LEU A 31 -3.00 -8.40 5.54
C LEU A 31 -3.92 -9.35 6.31
N THR A 32 -4.71 -10.19 5.63
CA THR A 32 -5.65 -11.15 6.27
C THR A 32 -5.03 -11.91 7.45
N PRO A 33 -3.89 -12.62 7.29
CA PRO A 33 -3.31 -13.38 8.40
C PRO A 33 -2.75 -12.49 9.52
N LEU A 34 -2.43 -11.21 9.25
CA LEU A 34 -1.94 -10.28 10.25
C LEU A 34 -3.10 -9.70 11.07
N VAL A 35 -4.20 -9.33 10.41
CA VAL A 35 -5.42 -8.87 11.05
C VAL A 35 -6.00 -9.98 11.94
N GLN A 36 -6.03 -11.23 11.47
CA GLN A 36 -6.43 -12.39 12.29
C GLN A 36 -5.55 -12.61 13.52
N LYS A 37 -4.30 -12.14 13.49
CA LYS A 37 -3.37 -12.17 14.63
C LYS A 37 -3.47 -10.95 15.54
N GLY A 38 -4.38 -10.01 15.26
CA GLY A 38 -4.61 -8.82 16.08
C GLY A 38 -3.90 -7.55 15.60
N LEU A 39 -3.41 -7.50 14.35
CA LEU A 39 -2.95 -6.23 13.77
C LEU A 39 -4.10 -5.21 13.75
N SER A 40 -3.91 -4.07 14.42
CA SER A 40 -4.93 -3.04 14.60
C SER A 40 -4.69 -1.76 13.81
N SER A 41 -3.47 -1.52 13.33
CA SER A 41 -3.16 -0.35 12.52
C SER A 41 -2.07 -0.59 11.48
N VAL A 42 -2.12 0.18 10.39
CA VAL A 42 -1.09 0.24 9.36
C VAL A 42 -0.78 1.69 8.98
N ILE A 43 0.48 1.99 8.67
CA ILE A 43 0.90 3.23 8.00
C ILE A 43 1.21 2.95 6.53
N ILE A 44 0.72 3.75 5.60
CA ILE A 44 0.87 3.52 4.15
C ILE A 44 1.95 4.43 3.57
N PHE A 45 2.85 3.86 2.78
CA PHE A 45 3.85 4.59 2.01
C PHE A 45 3.68 4.26 0.53
N GLY A 46 3.32 5.26 -0.28
CA GLY A 46 3.25 5.14 -1.73
C GLY A 46 4.64 5.11 -2.36
N VAL A 47 4.83 4.23 -3.34
CA VAL A 47 6.04 4.12 -4.16
C VAL A 47 5.61 4.23 -5.63
N PRO A 48 5.29 5.45 -6.10
CA PRO A 48 4.91 5.63 -7.49
C PRO A 48 6.15 5.51 -8.39
N LEU A 49 6.10 4.54 -9.29
CA LEU A 49 7.11 4.21 -10.27
C LEU A 49 6.70 4.62 -11.70
N LYS A 50 5.39 4.77 -11.95
CA LYS A 50 4.84 5.10 -13.27
C LYS A 50 4.46 6.56 -13.44
N CYS A 51 4.32 7.32 -12.34
CA CYS A 51 3.97 8.74 -12.43
C CYS A 51 5.19 9.61 -12.77
N GLU A 52 4.93 10.75 -13.42
CA GLU A 52 5.92 11.81 -13.55
C GLU A 52 6.04 12.54 -12.20
N LYS A 53 7.27 12.76 -11.74
CA LYS A 53 7.52 13.52 -10.51
C LYS A 53 7.76 14.97 -10.86
N ASP A 54 7.00 15.86 -10.23
CA ASP A 54 7.19 17.30 -10.35
C ASP A 54 7.61 17.93 -9.02
N ALA A 55 7.96 19.21 -9.06
CA ALA A 55 8.42 19.97 -7.90
C ALA A 55 7.32 20.23 -6.86
N ASN A 56 6.05 20.14 -7.24
CA ASN A 56 4.91 20.39 -6.36
C ASN A 56 4.38 19.10 -5.72
N GLY A 57 4.81 17.94 -6.21
CA GLY A 57 4.26 16.65 -5.83
C GLY A 57 2.82 16.44 -6.31
N SER A 58 2.43 16.96 -7.49
CA SER A 58 1.05 16.87 -7.96
C SER A 58 0.45 15.44 -8.01
N PRO A 59 1.22 14.35 -8.17
CA PRO A 59 0.68 13.00 -8.07
C PRO A 59 0.35 12.52 -6.64
N ALA A 60 0.63 13.31 -5.60
CA ALA A 60 0.51 12.87 -4.21
C ALA A 60 -0.93 12.51 -3.79
N ASP A 61 -1.92 13.18 -4.38
CA ASP A 61 -3.35 13.01 -4.13
C ASP A 61 -4.13 12.48 -5.35
N ASP A 62 -3.42 11.88 -6.32
CA ASP A 62 -4.04 11.20 -7.46
C ASP A 62 -4.97 10.06 -6.98
N PRO A 63 -6.28 10.08 -7.31
CA PRO A 63 -7.22 9.01 -6.97
C PRO A 63 -6.80 7.63 -7.48
N GLU A 64 -6.07 7.57 -8.60
CA GLU A 64 -5.53 6.34 -9.17
C GLU A 64 -4.13 6.00 -8.60
N GLY A 65 -3.61 6.86 -7.72
CA GLY A 65 -2.34 6.68 -7.04
C GLY A 65 -2.35 5.51 -6.05
N PRO A 66 -1.17 4.93 -5.77
CA PRO A 66 -1.05 3.67 -5.03
C PRO A 66 -1.54 3.79 -3.58
N VAL A 67 -1.39 4.97 -2.95
CA VAL A 67 -1.85 5.21 -1.59
C VAL A 67 -3.37 5.21 -1.52
N ILE A 68 -4.04 6.02 -2.35
CA ILE A 68 -5.49 6.18 -2.32
C ILE A 68 -6.19 4.85 -2.68
N GLN A 69 -5.71 4.16 -3.72
CA GLN A 69 -6.21 2.84 -4.10
C GLN A 69 -6.04 1.80 -2.96
N ALA A 70 -4.90 1.81 -2.26
CA ALA A 70 -4.70 0.93 -1.10
C ALA A 70 -5.62 1.28 0.06
N VAL A 71 -5.82 2.56 0.38
CA VAL A 71 -6.75 2.98 1.44
C VAL A 71 -8.15 2.45 1.15
N GLN A 72 -8.66 2.65 -0.06
CA GLN A 72 -10.00 2.20 -0.45
C GLN A 72 -10.13 0.67 -0.34
N LYS A 73 -9.14 -0.07 -0.87
CA LYS A 73 -9.12 -1.53 -0.80
C LYS A 73 -9.06 -2.05 0.64
N ILE A 74 -8.20 -1.48 1.47
CA ILE A 74 -8.03 -1.90 2.88
C ILE A 74 -9.30 -1.63 3.67
N ARG A 75 -9.92 -0.45 3.53
CA ARG A 75 -11.19 -0.14 4.22
C ARG A 75 -12.32 -1.08 3.81
N SER A 76 -12.37 -1.50 2.54
CA SER A 76 -13.35 -2.47 2.06
C SER A 76 -13.14 -3.87 2.65
N LEU A 77 -11.89 -4.28 2.88
CA LEU A 77 -11.56 -5.63 3.37
C LEU A 77 -11.57 -5.71 4.90
N PHE A 78 -11.08 -4.67 5.57
CA PHE A 78 -10.85 -4.63 7.01
C PHE A 78 -11.37 -3.31 7.59
N PRO A 79 -12.70 -3.14 7.75
CA PRO A 79 -13.31 -1.88 8.19
C PRO A 79 -12.80 -1.37 9.54
N GLU A 80 -12.40 -2.28 10.43
CA GLU A 80 -11.90 -1.97 11.78
C GLU A 80 -10.39 -1.69 11.83
N LEU A 81 -9.65 -1.89 10.73
CA LEU A 81 -8.21 -1.65 10.69
C LEU A 81 -7.94 -0.14 10.56
N TYR A 82 -7.23 0.44 11.52
CA TYR A 82 -6.85 1.85 11.47
C TYR A 82 -5.79 2.10 10.40
N ILE A 83 -6.00 3.12 9.56
CA ILE A 83 -5.08 3.47 8.47
C ILE A 83 -4.49 4.86 8.75
N ALA A 84 -3.17 4.92 8.87
CA ALA A 84 -2.39 6.14 8.85
C ALA A 84 -1.77 6.35 7.45
N CYS A 85 -1.77 7.60 6.99
CA CYS A 85 -1.22 8.04 5.71
C CYS A 85 -0.29 9.23 5.94
#